data_AF-A0A800N6K1-F1
#
_entry.id   AF-A0A800N6K1-F1
#
_cell.length_a   1.000
_cell.length_b   1.000
_cell.length_c   1.000
_cell.angle_alpha   90.00
_cell.angle_beta   90.00
_cell.angle_gamma   90.00
#
_symmetry.space_group_name_H-M   'P 1'
#
loop_
_entity.id
_entity.type
_entity.pdbx_description
1 polymer ?
#
loop_
_entity_poly.entity_id
_entity_poly.type
_entity_poly.pdbx_seq_one_letter_code
_entity_poly.pdbx_strand_id
1 'polypeptide(L)'
;MTDYKLTHLKQLEAESIHIIREVAAEFDKPVMLYSIGKDSAVMLHLAMKAFYPAKPPFPLMHVDTQWKFKEMIQFRDQLVKKLGLELLIHSNQEGIDQGIGPFTHGSKKHTDVMKTDALK
;
A
#
# COMPACT_ATOMS: atom_id res chain seq x y z
N MET A 1 37.81 13.22 15.12
CA MET A 1 36.67 12.33 14.82
C MET A 1 35.64 13.17 14.07
N THR A 2 35.31 12.80 12.83
CA THR A 2 34.20 13.43 12.11
C THR A 2 32.90 13.06 12.79
N ASP A 3 32.16 14.06 13.25
CA ASP A 3 30.86 13.89 13.91
C ASP A 3 29.89 13.17 12.97
N TYR A 4 29.42 11.98 13.34
CA TYR A 4 28.52 11.19 12.50
C TYR A 4 27.11 11.78 12.62
N LYS A 5 26.77 12.67 11.69
CA LYS A 5 25.45 13.28 11.62
C LYS A 5 24.64 12.72 10.46
N LEU A 6 23.52 12.08 10.78
CA LEU A 6 22.56 11.67 9.76
C LEU A 6 21.94 12.91 9.10
N THR A 7 21.74 12.84 7.80
CA THR A 7 20.86 13.80 7.12
C THR A 7 19.42 13.54 7.53
N HIS A 8 18.57 14.55 7.41
CA HIS A 8 17.15 14.45 7.76
C HIS A 8 16.47 13.23 7.10
N LEU A 9 16.69 13.01 5.80
CA LEU A 9 16.09 11.87 5.09
C LEU A 9 16.63 10.52 5.55
N LYS A 10 17.91 10.43 5.93
CA LYS A 10 18.47 9.18 6.48
C LYS A 10 17.89 8.87 7.85
N GLN A 11 17.67 9.91 8.66
CA GLN A 11 17.01 9.75 9.95
C GLN A 11 15.56 9.26 9.78
N LEU A 12 14.76 9.92 8.93
CA LEU A 12 13.39 9.50 8.64
C LEU A 12 13.31 8.09 8.03
N GLU A 13 14.24 7.74 7.15
CA GLU A 13 14.34 6.39 6.59
C GLU A 13 14.60 5.34 7.69
N ALA A 14 15.54 5.62 8.61
CA ALA A 14 15.85 4.72 9.72
C ALA A 14 14.67 4.56 10.69
N GLU A 15 14.01 5.67 11.06
CA GLU A 15 12.82 5.67 11.92
C GLU A 15 11.66 4.88 11.29
N SER A 16 11.41 5.09 9.99
CA SER A 16 10.35 4.37 9.27
C SER A 16 10.64 2.87 9.17
N ILE A 17 11.90 2.49 8.88
CA ILE A 17 12.31 1.08 8.84
C ILE A 17 12.14 0.42 10.21
N HIS A 18 12.49 1.13 11.29
CA HIS A 18 12.31 0.66 12.65
C HIS A 18 10.84 0.34 12.93
N ILE A 19 9.93 1.28 12.65
CA ILE A 19 8.48 1.09 12.85
C ILE A 19 7.97 -0.13 12.06
N ILE A 20 8.37 -0.28 10.81
CA ILE A 20 7.96 -1.42 9.96
C ILE A 20 8.44 -2.75 10.54
N ARG A 21 9.67 -2.80 11.08
CA ARG A 21 10.23 -4.03 11.68
C ARG A 21 9.55 -4.41 12.98
N GLU A 22 9.26 -3.44 13.85
CA GLU A 22 8.53 -3.70 15.10
C GLU A 22 7.15 -4.28 14.83
N VAL A 23 6.40 -3.72 13.86
CA VAL A 23 5.11 -4.28 13.46
C VAL A 23 5.24 -5.73 12.96
N ALA A 24 6.28 -6.04 12.18
CA ALA A 24 6.51 -7.41 11.73
C ALA A 24 6.97 -8.36 12.84
N ALA A 25 7.55 -7.84 13.93
CA ALA A 25 7.98 -8.63 15.08
C ALA A 25 6.84 -8.88 16.07
N GLU A 26 5.91 -7.93 16.22
CA GLU A 26 4.86 -7.97 17.25
C GLU A 26 3.49 -8.46 16.75
N PHE A 27 3.22 -8.45 15.45
CA PHE A 27 1.93 -8.82 14.89
C PHE A 27 2.02 -10.05 13.99
N ASP A 28 1.06 -10.98 14.13
CA ASP A 28 1.04 -12.23 13.37
C ASP A 28 0.63 -12.06 11.90
N LYS A 29 -0.26 -11.10 11.61
CA LYS A 29 -0.86 -10.91 10.28
C LYS A 29 -0.90 -9.44 9.84
N PRO A 30 0.23 -8.74 9.79
CA PRO A 30 0.26 -7.39 9.27
C PRO A 30 0.01 -7.38 7.75
N VAL A 31 -0.48 -6.25 7.24
CA VAL A 31 -0.66 -6.01 5.81
C VAL A 31 -0.25 -4.57 5.50
N MET A 32 0.40 -4.36 4.35
CA MET A 32 0.71 -3.01 3.89
C MET A 32 -0.35 -2.53 2.88
N LEU A 33 -1.11 -1.50 3.26
CA LEU A 33 -2.05 -0.85 2.33
C LEU A 33 -1.29 -0.13 1.21
N TYR A 34 -1.46 -0.61 -0.01
CA TYR A 34 -0.77 -0.13 -1.20
C TYR A 34 -1.74 0.49 -2.21
N SER A 35 -1.81 1.82 -2.23
CA SER A 35 -2.78 2.58 -3.03
C SER A 35 -2.30 2.93 -4.45
N ILE A 36 -1.05 2.57 -4.79
CA ILE A 36 -0.35 2.99 -6.02
C ILE A 36 -0.11 4.51 -6.06
N GLY A 37 -0.23 5.19 -4.92
CA GLY A 37 0.14 6.59 -4.77
C GLY A 37 1.62 6.75 -4.41
N LYS A 38 2.13 7.99 -4.52
CA LYS A 38 3.52 8.34 -4.20
C LYS A 38 3.93 7.93 -2.77
N ASP A 39 3.06 8.15 -1.79
CA ASP A 39 3.37 7.85 -0.38
C ASP A 39 3.45 6.35 -0.15
N SER A 40 2.49 5.58 -0.70
CA SER A 40 2.53 4.12 -0.65
C SER A 40 3.70 3.51 -1.43
N ALA A 41 4.21 4.19 -2.46
CA ALA A 41 5.41 3.77 -3.18
C ALA A 41 6.69 3.99 -2.34
N VAL A 42 6.77 5.10 -1.59
CA VAL A 42 7.84 5.31 -0.60
C VAL A 42 7.76 4.27 0.51
N MET A 43 6.58 4.00 1.05
CA MET A 43 6.40 2.95 2.06
C MET A 43 6.84 1.57 1.55
N LEU A 44 6.47 1.19 0.33
CA LEU A 44 6.93 -0.07 -0.28
C LEU A 44 8.46 -0.10 -0.41
N HIS A 45 9.08 1.01 -0.84
CA HIS A 45 10.54 1.10 -0.92
C HIS A 45 11.21 0.93 0.45
N LEU A 46 10.65 1.56 1.50
CA LEU A 46 11.12 1.43 2.87
C LEU A 46 10.95 0.00 3.41
N ALA A 47 9.84 -0.68 3.11
CA ALA A 47 9.66 -2.09 3.46
C ALA A 47 10.66 -3.00 2.76
N MET A 48 10.94 -2.78 1.47
CA MET A 48 11.98 -3.53 0.77
C MET A 48 13.36 -3.34 1.40
N LYS A 49 13.68 -2.13 1.89
CA LYS A 49 14.91 -1.88 2.66
C LYS A 49 14.89 -2.52 4.05
N ALA A 50 13.75 -2.50 4.73
CA ALA A 50 13.60 -3.03 6.08
C ALA A 50 13.90 -4.53 6.14
N PHE A 51 13.57 -5.29 5.10
CA PHE A 51 13.72 -6.75 5.11
C PHE A 51 14.80 -7.29 4.16
N TYR A 52 15.54 -6.42 3.46
CA TYR A 52 16.65 -6.84 2.61
C TYR A 52 17.64 -7.73 3.40
N PRO A 53 18.12 -8.87 2.84
CA PRO A 53 17.92 -9.33 1.45
C PRO A 53 16.64 -10.14 1.21
N ALA A 54 15.83 -10.39 2.23
CA ALA A 54 14.56 -11.09 2.11
C ALA A 54 13.43 -10.16 1.64
N LYS A 55 12.27 -10.76 1.34
CA LYS A 55 11.02 -10.03 1.07
C LYS A 55 10.36 -9.64 2.40
N PRO A 56 9.54 -8.56 2.43
CA PRO A 56 8.70 -8.28 3.59
C PRO A 56 7.84 -9.49 3.97
N PRO A 57 7.72 -9.83 5.27
CA PRO A 57 7.00 -11.01 5.75
C PRO A 57 5.48 -10.82 5.79
N PHE A 58 4.95 -9.90 4.98
CA PHE A 58 3.54 -9.55 4.93
C PHE A 58 3.11 -9.23 3.49
N PRO A 59 1.84 -9.48 3.15
CA PRO A 59 1.31 -9.13 1.84
C PRO A 59 1.08 -7.62 1.70
N LEU A 60 0.98 -7.18 0.45
CA LEU A 60 0.38 -5.88 0.11
C LEU A 60 -1.14 -6.05 -0.03
N MET A 61 -1.91 -5.00 0.23
CA MET A 61 -3.34 -4.97 -0.05
C MET A 61 -3.73 -3.72 -0.84
N HIS A 62 -4.54 -3.93 -1.87
CA HIS A 62 -5.10 -2.88 -2.69
C HIS A 62 -6.63 -2.95 -2.68
N VAL A 63 -7.27 -1.89 -2.23
CA VAL A 63 -8.72 -1.70 -2.39
C VAL A 63 -8.99 -1.14 -3.79
N ASP A 64 -9.54 -1.98 -4.64
CA ASP A 64 -9.85 -1.66 -6.04
C ASP A 64 -11.30 -1.20 -6.19
N THR A 65 -11.45 0.07 -6.58
CA THR A 65 -12.78 0.66 -6.81
C THR A 65 -13.28 0.43 -8.23
N GLN A 66 -12.49 -0.18 -9.13
CA GLN A 66 -12.71 -0.28 -10.58
C GLN A 66 -12.65 1.06 -11.34
N TRP A 67 -12.28 2.16 -10.66
CA TRP A 67 -12.25 3.51 -11.24
C TRP A 67 -10.86 4.15 -11.27
N LYS A 68 -9.79 3.38 -10.99
CA LYS A 68 -8.42 3.86 -11.13
C LYS A 68 -8.01 3.90 -12.61
N PHE A 69 -7.05 4.77 -12.93
CA PHE A 69 -6.43 4.80 -14.25
C PHE A 69 -5.81 3.43 -14.58
N LYS A 70 -5.98 2.98 -15.82
CA LYS A 70 -5.49 1.67 -16.27
C LYS A 70 -3.97 1.56 -16.10
N GLU A 71 -3.26 2.65 -16.35
CA GLU A 71 -1.81 2.78 -16.22
C GLU A 71 -1.35 2.56 -14.78
N MET A 72 -2.13 3.00 -13.78
CA MET A 72 -1.82 2.74 -12.36
C MET A 72 -1.90 1.24 -12.05
N ILE A 73 -2.96 0.58 -12.53
CA ILE A 73 -3.18 -0.85 -12.31
C ILE A 73 -2.08 -1.67 -13.00
N GLN A 74 -1.73 -1.32 -14.24
CA GLN A 74 -0.62 -1.95 -14.97
C GLN A 74 0.71 -1.77 -14.24
N PHE A 75 1.01 -0.55 -13.76
CA PHE A 75 2.22 -0.28 -12.99
C PHE A 75 2.28 -1.12 -11.70
N ARG A 76 1.17 -1.20 -10.94
CA ARG A 76 1.05 -2.04 -9.74
C ARG A 76 1.39 -3.48 -10.05
N ASP A 77 0.73 -4.08 -11.04
CA ASP A 77 0.85 -5.50 -11.36
C ASP A 77 2.28 -5.83 -11.83
N GLN A 78 2.87 -4.97 -12.65
CA GLN A 78 4.26 -5.12 -13.11
C GLN A 78 5.25 -5.01 -11.95
N LEU A 79 5.07 -4.04 -11.05
CA LEU A 79 5.98 -3.83 -9.92
C LEU A 79 5.92 -4.98 -8.93
N VAL A 80 4.72 -5.43 -8.56
CA VAL A 80 4.50 -6.56 -7.64
C VAL A 80 5.10 -7.84 -8.22
N LYS A 81 4.86 -8.12 -9.51
CA LYS A 81 5.45 -9.27 -10.20
C LYS A 81 6.98 -9.19 -10.23
N LYS A 82 7.55 -8.02 -10.54
CA LYS A 82 9.00 -7.80 -10.59
C LYS A 82 9.67 -8.04 -9.24
N LEU A 83 9.03 -7.61 -8.15
CA LEU A 83 9.54 -7.79 -6.79
C LEU A 83 9.18 -9.17 -6.19
N GLY A 84 8.30 -9.92 -6.86
CA GLY A 84 7.81 -11.22 -6.42
C GLY A 84 7.03 -11.14 -5.10
N LEU A 85 6.26 -10.07 -4.92
CA LEU A 85 5.45 -9.86 -3.72
C LEU A 85 4.05 -10.44 -3.88
N GLU A 86 3.40 -10.73 -2.75
CA GLU A 86 1.98 -11.06 -2.72
C GLU A 86 1.15 -9.77 -2.66
N LEU A 87 0.10 -9.70 -3.47
CA LEU A 87 -0.83 -8.58 -3.51
C LEU A 87 -2.26 -9.11 -3.39
N LEU A 88 -2.91 -8.76 -2.29
CA LEU A 88 -4.33 -8.96 -2.07
C LEU A 88 -5.09 -7.83 -2.74
N ILE A 89 -6.04 -8.17 -3.61
CA ILE A 89 -6.91 -7.21 -4.26
C ILE A 89 -8.32 -7.42 -3.69
N HIS A 90 -8.90 -6.36 -3.14
CA HIS A 90 -10.23 -6.40 -2.56
C HIS A 90 -11.13 -5.34 -3.18
N SER A 91 -12.38 -5.69 -3.43
CA SER A 91 -13.42 -4.79 -3.96
C SER A 91 -14.73 -5.05 -3.24
N ASN A 92 -15.51 -3.99 -3.02
CA ASN A 92 -16.86 -4.12 -2.47
C ASN A 92 -17.82 -4.60 -3.58
N GLN A 93 -18.15 -5.89 -3.56
CA GLN A 93 -19.02 -6.51 -4.56
C GLN A 93 -20.44 -5.92 -4.55
N GLU A 94 -20.98 -5.58 -3.37
CA GLU A 94 -22.30 -4.95 -3.27
C GLU A 94 -22.31 -3.58 -3.98
N GLY A 95 -21.25 -2.79 -3.82
CA GLY A 95 -21.10 -1.52 -4.52
C GLY A 95 -20.97 -1.69 -6.05
N ILE A 96 -20.31 -2.77 -6.50
CA ILE A 96 -20.23 -3.13 -7.92
C ILE A 96 -21.62 -3.49 -8.45
N ASP A 97 -22.34 -4.37 -7.75
CA ASP A 97 -23.66 -4.87 -8.16
C ASP A 97 -24.70 -3.74 -8.21
N GLN A 98 -24.57 -2.75 -7.33
CA GLN A 98 -25.40 -1.53 -7.33
C GLN A 98 -24.95 -0.47 -8.36
N GLY A 99 -23.85 -0.69 -9.09
CA GLY A 99 -23.33 0.26 -10.07
C GLY A 99 -22.86 1.59 -9.45
N ILE A 100 -22.33 1.55 -8.22
CA ILE A 100 -21.90 2.75 -7.48
C ILE A 100 -20.64 3.36 -8.13
N GLY A 101 -20.86 4.34 -9.00
CA GLY A 101 -19.81 5.10 -9.67
C GLY A 101 -19.66 6.55 -9.16
N PRO A 102 -18.46 7.17 -9.31
CA PRO A 102 -18.22 8.55 -8.90
C PRO A 102 -19.01 9.58 -9.72
N PHE A 103 -19.40 9.22 -10.96
CA PHE A 103 -20.19 10.10 -11.84
C PHE A 103 -21.69 10.01 -11.59
N THR A 104 -22.20 8.83 -11.25
CA THR A 104 -23.64 8.58 -11.03
C THR A 104 -24.08 8.86 -9.59
N HIS A 105 -23.19 8.63 -8.62
CA HIS A 105 -23.51 8.73 -7.19
C HIS A 105 -22.70 9.80 -6.45
N GLY A 106 -21.84 10.52 -7.18
CA GLY A 106 -20.91 11.49 -6.62
C GLY A 106 -19.73 10.83 -5.90
N SER A 107 -18.63 11.59 -5.79
CA SER A 107 -17.37 11.11 -5.21
C SER A 107 -17.51 10.72 -3.73
N LYS A 108 -18.36 11.41 -2.96
CA LYS A 108 -18.57 11.11 -1.53
C LYS A 108 -19.14 9.70 -1.33
N LYS A 109 -20.29 9.40 -1.92
CA LYS A 109 -20.94 8.08 -1.79
C LYS A 109 -20.09 6.97 -2.40
N HIS A 110 -19.50 7.22 -3.56
CA HIS A 110 -18.60 6.25 -4.19
C HIS A 110 -17.38 5.94 -3.30
N THR A 111 -16.74 6.94 -2.72
CA THR A 111 -15.58 6.73 -1.83
C THR A 111 -16.00 5.96 -0.58
N ASP A 112 -17.13 6.30 0.02
CA ASP A 112 -17.61 5.64 1.23
C ASP A 112 -17.84 4.14 0.99
N VAL A 113 -18.63 3.80 -0.03
CA VAL A 113 -18.98 2.41 -0.35
C VAL A 113 -17.77 1.64 -0.89
N MET A 114 -17.03 2.21 -1.85
CA MET A 114 -16.01 1.47 -2.59
C MET A 114 -14.63 1.48 -1.92
N LYS A 115 -14.39 2.34 -0.91
CA LYS A 115 -13.13 2.38 -0.17
C LYS A 115 -13.32 2.16 1.32
N THR A 116 -14.19 2.93 1.96
CA THR A 116 -14.35 2.85 3.42
C THR A 116 -14.96 1.50 3.80
N ASP A 117 -16.11 1.16 3.22
CA ASP A 117 -16.79 -0.09 3.51
C ASP A 117 -16.04 -1.30 2.98
N ALA A 118 -15.33 -1.15 1.86
CA ALA A 118 -14.46 -2.19 1.33
C ALA A 118 -13.25 -2.51 2.23
N LEU A 119 -12.82 -1.58 3.10
CA LEU A 119 -11.67 -1.78 3.98
C LEU A 119 -12.05 -2.25 5.39
N LYS A 120 -13.31 -2.05 5.80
CA LYS A 120 -13.82 -2.47 7.11
C LYS A 120 -13.84 -3.99 7.25
#